data_AF-A0A920K6J4-F1
#
_entry.id   AF-A0A920K6J4-F1
#
_cell.length_a   1.000
_cell.length_b   1.000
_cell.length_c   1.000
_cell.angle_alpha   90.00
_cell.angle_beta   90.00
_cell.angle_gamma   90.00
#
_symmetry.space_group_name_H-M   'P 1'
#
loop_
_entity.id
_entity.type
_entity.pdbx_description
1 polymer ?
#
loop_
_entity_poly.entity_id
_entity_poly.type
_entity_poly.pdbx_seq_one_letter_code
_entity_poly.pdbx_strand_id
1 'polypeptide(L)'
;MLLPGLITIATPVVIGLFMGPEALGSYMAGVAVSGVLWAIFQNNAGGAWDNAKKSFEAGVEINGKVEKKVLTHTKLQSLATQLGILLKTPQVHR
;
A
#
# COMPACT_ATOMS: atom_id res chain seq x y z
N MET A 1 11.24 -4.44 -10.39
CA MET A 1 10.88 -3.19 -11.11
C MET A 1 10.49 -3.46 -12.56
N LEU A 2 11.20 -4.35 -13.28
CA LEU A 2 10.88 -4.70 -14.68
C LEU A 2 9.45 -5.24 -14.87
N LEU A 3 9.04 -6.21 -14.05
CA LEU A 3 7.76 -6.90 -14.23
C LEU A 3 6.52 -5.97 -14.08
N PRO A 4 6.41 -5.13 -13.04
CA PRO A 4 5.32 -4.14 -12.97
C PRO A 4 5.34 -3.15 -14.13
N GLY A 5 6.53 -2.65 -14.51
CA GLY A 5 6.65 -1.69 -15.61
C GLY A 5 6.24 -2.27 -16.96
N LEU A 6 6.57 -3.54 -17.20
CA LEU A 6 6.18 -4.24 -18.42
C LEU A 6 4.66 -4.38 -18.54
N ILE A 7 3.98 -4.75 -17.46
CA ILE A 7 2.52 -4.89 -17.44
C ILE A 7 1.84 -3.54 -17.73
N THR A 8 2.35 -2.45 -17.16
CA THR A 8 1.81 -1.10 -17.39
C THR A 8 1.86 -0.69 -18.86
N ILE A 9 2.90 -1.09 -19.59
CA ILE A 9 3.06 -0.76 -21.02
C ILE A 9 2.31 -1.76 -21.90
N ALA A 10 2.43 -3.06 -21.63
CA ALA A 10 1.89 -4.11 -22.48
C ALA A 10 0.35 -4.13 -22.47
N THR A 11 -0.28 -3.90 -21.32
CA THR A 11 -1.75 -4.01 -21.17
C THR A 11 -2.54 -3.03 -22.07
N PRO A 12 -2.26 -1.71 -22.09
CA PRO A 12 -2.97 -0.79 -22.99
C PRO A 12 -2.67 -1.07 -24.47
N VAL A 13 -1.47 -1.56 -24.81
CA VAL A 13 -1.14 -1.95 -26.20
C VAL A 13 -1.98 -3.14 -26.65
N VAL A 14 -2.11 -4.17 -25.81
CA VAL A 14 -2.95 -5.34 -26.10
C VAL A 14 -4.42 -4.92 -26.23
N ILE A 15 -4.94 -4.13 -25.29
CA ILE A 15 -6.34 -3.68 -25.34
C ILE A 15 -6.60 -2.83 -26.60
N GLY A 16 -5.71 -1.88 -26.90
CA GLY A 16 -5.86 -1.02 -28.07
C GLY A 16 -5.80 -1.77 -29.41
N LEU A 17 -4.95 -2.79 -29.53
CA LEU A 17 -4.79 -3.55 -30.77
C LEU A 17 -5.91 -4.58 -30.99
N PHE A 18 -6.38 -5.25 -29.94
CA PHE A 18 -7.37 -6.34 -30.08
C PHE A 18 -8.82 -5.89 -29.90
N MET A 19 -9.07 -4.85 -29.10
CA MET A 19 -10.43 -4.42 -28.73
C MET A 19 -10.78 -3.03 -29.28
N GLY A 20 -9.81 -2.30 -29.83
CA GLY A 20 -10.01 -1.00 -30.44
C GLY A 20 -9.98 0.20 -29.47
N PRO A 21 -10.09 1.42 -30.01
CA PRO A 21 -9.88 2.66 -29.27
C PRO A 21 -10.99 2.97 -28.25
N GLU A 22 -12.23 2.57 -28.50
CA GLU A 22 -13.36 2.78 -27.58
C GLU A 22 -13.18 1.96 -26.29
N ALA A 23 -12.80 0.68 -26.44
CA ALA A 23 -12.48 -0.19 -25.30
C ALA A 23 -11.26 0.33 -24.53
N LEU A 24 -10.22 0.80 -25.23
CA LEU A 24 -9.06 1.42 -24.58
C LEU A 24 -9.44 2.67 -23.79
N GLY A 25 -10.31 3.53 -24.32
CA GLY A 25 -10.78 4.73 -23.63
C GLY A 25 -11.46 4.41 -22.30
N SER A 26 -12.37 3.44 -22.29
CA SER A 26 -13.05 2.99 -21.04
C SER A 26 -12.08 2.33 -20.05
N TYR A 27 -11.12 1.53 -20.53
CA TYR A 27 -10.07 0.95 -19.71
C TYR A 27 -9.23 2.03 -19.01
N MET A 28 -8.78 3.05 -19.74
CA MET A 28 -7.98 4.14 -19.18
C MET A 28 -8.75 4.96 -18.14
N ALA A 29 -10.04 5.20 -18.36
CA ALA A 29 -10.92 5.86 -17.39
C ALA A 29 -11.06 5.02 -16.10
N GLY A 30 -11.25 3.70 -16.23
CA GLY A 30 -11.33 2.78 -15.09
C GLY A 30 -10.04 2.75 -14.27
N VAL A 31 -8.88 2.61 -14.95
CA VAL A 31 -7.56 2.60 -14.31
C VAL A 31 -7.30 3.88 -13.53
N ALA A 32 -7.67 5.04 -14.08
CA ALA A 32 -7.50 6.33 -13.40
C ALA A 32 -8.32 6.39 -12.09
N VAL A 33 -9.60 6.03 -12.14
CA VAL A 33 -10.48 6.07 -10.95
C VAL A 33 -10.03 5.06 -9.90
N SER A 34 -9.77 3.80 -10.28
CA SER A 34 -9.30 2.77 -9.35
C SER A 34 -7.93 3.09 -8.77
N GLY A 35 -7.02 3.66 -9.58
CA GLY A 35 -5.67 4.03 -9.14
C GLY A 35 -5.67 5.12 -8.09
N VAL A 36 -6.52 6.15 -8.25
CA VAL A 36 -6.67 7.22 -7.25
C VAL A 36 -7.23 6.67 -5.94
N LEU A 37 -8.27 5.84 -5.99
CA LEU A 37 -8.85 5.21 -4.81
C LEU A 37 -7.82 4.35 -4.06
N TRP A 38 -7.06 3.55 -4.80
CA TRP A 38 -6.00 2.71 -4.23
C TRP A 38 -4.88 3.54 -3.58
N ALA A 39 -4.45 4.62 -4.22
CA ALA A 39 -3.43 5.51 -3.68
C ALA A 39 -3.86 6.16 -2.36
N ILE A 40 -5.10 6.63 -2.27
CA ILE A 40 -5.65 7.21 -1.04
C ILE A 40 -5.74 6.16 0.06
N PHE A 41 -6.23 4.96 -0.27
CA PHE A 41 -6.34 3.86 0.68
C PHE A 41 -4.97 3.49 1.28
N GLN A 42 -3.95 3.34 0.44
CA GLN A 42 -2.60 3.01 0.91
C GLN A 42 -2.00 4.11 1.79
N ASN A 43 -2.21 5.38 1.45
CA ASN A 43 -1.71 6.51 2.24
C ASN A 43 -2.37 6.53 3.64
N ASN A 44 -3.68 6.34 3.71
CA ASN A 44 -4.42 6.31 4.98
C ASN A 44 -4.08 5.07 5.81
N ALA A 45 -4.00 3.89 5.18
CA ALA A 45 -3.65 2.64 5.85
C ALA A 45 -2.22 2.66 6.42
N GLY A 46 -1.26 3.20 5.67
CA GLY A 46 0.12 3.36 6.13
C GLY A 46 0.22 4.30 7.34
N GLY A 47 -0.44 5.47 7.28
CA GLY A 47 -0.45 6.43 8.39
C GLY A 47 -1.14 5.90 9.66
N ALA A 48 -2.26 5.19 9.50
CA ALA A 48 -2.95 4.55 10.63
C ALA A 48 -2.08 3.49 11.31
N TRP A 49 -1.36 2.69 10.52
CA TRP A 49 -0.44 1.67 11.03
C TRP A 49 0.75 2.28 11.79
N ASP A 50 1.37 3.34 11.25
CA ASP A 50 2.46 4.06 11.93
C ASP A 50 1.99 4.70 13.25
N ASN A 51 0.76 5.24 13.28
CA ASN A 51 0.17 5.79 14.49
C ASN A 51 -0.09 4.71 15.53
N ALA A 52 -0.66 3.57 15.14
CA ALA A 52 -0.88 2.43 16.03
C ALA A 52 0.44 1.94 16.63
N LYS A 53 1.50 1.86 15.82
CA LYS A 53 2.83 1.46 16.27
C LYS A 53 3.38 2.40 17.36
N LYS A 54 3.30 3.72 17.15
CA LYS A 54 3.74 4.72 18.14
C LYS A 54 2.95 4.59 19.45
N SER A 55 1.65 4.32 19.38
CA SER A 55 0.84 4.06 20.59
C SER A 55 1.35 2.86 21.37
N PHE A 56 1.65 1.73 20.70
CA PHE A 56 2.19 0.53 21.35
C PHE A 56 3.61 0.73 21.91
N GLU A 57 4.43 1.59 21.30
CA GLU A 57 5.77 1.97 21.81
C GLU A 57 5.69 2.89 23.04
N ALA A 58 4.71 3.80 23.07
CA ALA A 58 4.44 4.66 24.23
C ALA A 58 3.87 3.87 25.42
N GLY A 59 3.26 2.71 25.17
CA GLY A 59 2.58 1.87 26.15
C GLY A 59 1.08 2.19 26.14
N VAL A 60 0.25 1.20 25.80
CA VAL A 60 -1.20 1.35 25.77
C VAL A 60 -1.79 0.61 26.97
N GLU A 61 -2.69 1.27 27.69
CA GLU A 61 -3.46 0.62 28.74
C GLU A 61 -4.65 -0.11 28.12
N ILE A 62 -4.60 -1.44 28.14
CA ILE A 62 -5.66 -2.31 27.63
C ILE A 62 -6.18 -3.11 28.82
N ASN A 63 -7.46 -2.94 29.18
CA ASN A 63 -8.10 -3.63 30.31
C ASN A 63 -7.35 -3.48 31.65
N GLY A 64 -6.89 -2.26 31.97
CA GLY A 64 -6.20 -1.95 33.22
C GLY A 64 -4.77 -2.50 33.33
N LYS A 65 -4.19 -2.98 32.21
CA LYS A 65 -2.79 -3.41 32.12
C LYS A 65 -2.08 -2.59 31.05
N VAL A 66 -0.94 -2.01 31.42
CA VAL A 66 -0.07 -1.30 30.47
C VAL A 66 0.70 -2.35 29.68
N GLU A 67 0.22 -2.62 28.47
CA GLU A 67 0.82 -3.56 27.53
C GLU A 67 1.84 -2.80 26.67
N LYS A 68 3.13 -3.10 26.86
CA LYS A 68 4.23 -2.50 26.08
C LYS A 68 4.87 -3.57 25.22
N LYS A 69 4.36 -3.75 23.99
CA LYS A 69 4.90 -4.72 23.04
C LYS A 69 5.90 -4.03 22.13
N VAL A 70 7.20 -4.17 22.44
CA VAL A 70 8.27 -3.78 21.51
C VAL A 70 8.30 -4.80 20.37
N LEU A 71 7.50 -4.53 19.34
CA LEU A 71 7.51 -5.35 18.13
C LEU A 71 8.68 -4.88 17.27
N THR A 72 9.66 -5.77 17.05
CA THR A 72 10.86 -5.46 16.25
C THR A 72 10.45 -4.98 14.86
N HIS A 73 11.07 -3.92 14.35
CA HIS A 73 10.74 -3.29 13.06
C HIS A 73 10.57 -4.30 11.91
N THR A 74 11.39 -5.35 11.90
CA THR A 74 11.39 -6.41 10.89
C THR A 74 10.10 -7.25 10.87
N LYS A 75 9.53 -7.57 12.04
CA LYS A 75 8.27 -8.35 12.15
C LYS A 75 7.04 -7.50 11.82
N LEU A 76 7.10 -6.21 12.13
CA LEU A 76 6.06 -5.25 11.75
C LEU A 76 6.00 -5.03 10.24
N GLN A 77 7.17 -4.88 9.62
CA GLN A 77 7.28 -4.68 8.18
C GLN A 77 6.88 -5.93 7.41
N SER A 78 7.20 -7.13 7.90
CA SER A 78 6.72 -8.36 7.28
C SER A 78 5.20 -8.49 7.36
N LEU A 79 4.58 -8.15 8.49
CA LEU A 79 3.11 -8.17 8.64
C LEU A 79 2.43 -7.14 7.74
N ALA A 80 2.94 -5.91 7.69
CA ALA A 80 2.37 -4.88 6.81
C ALA A 80 2.54 -5.23 5.32
N THR A 81 3.66 -5.85 4.95
CA THR A 81 3.90 -6.36 3.59
C THR A 81 2.94 -7.51 3.25
N GLN A 82 2.70 -8.42 4.20
CA GLN A 82 1.72 -9.51 4.06
C GLN A 82 0.28 -9.00 3.93
N LEU A 83 -0.04 -7.90 4.61
CA LEU A 83 -1.34 -7.24 4.55
C LEU A 83 -1.47 -6.28 3.34
N GLY A 84 -0.43 -6.16 2.50
CA GLY A 84 -0.45 -5.29 1.33
C GLY A 84 -0.45 -3.79 1.64
N ILE A 85 -0.11 -3.41 2.88
CA ILE A 85 -0.01 -2.01 3.31
C ILE A 85 1.39 -1.52 2.92
N LEU A 86 1.44 -0.54 2.03
CA LEU A 86 2.68 0.11 1.62
C LEU A 86 3.17 1.03 2.75
N LEU A 87 3.84 0.48 3.75
CA LEU A 87 4.59 1.30 4.69
C LEU A 87 5.69 1.99 3.90
N LYS A 88 5.79 3.33 4.01
CA LYS A 88 7.03 4.00 3.62
C LYS A 88 8.14 3.27 4.36
N THR A 89 9.08 2.70 3.60
CA THR A 89 10.23 1.98 4.13
C THR A 89 10.83 2.74 5.30
N PRO A 90 11.37 2.05 6.32
CA PRO A 90 12.00 2.72 7.43
C PRO A 90 13.11 3.60 6.84
N GLN A 91 13.05 4.91 7.07
CA GLN A 91 14.26 5.72 7.05
C GLN A 91 15.08 5.26 8.26
N VAL A 92 15.72 4.10 8.16
CA VAL A 92 16.98 3.89 8.84
C VAL A 92 17.89 4.91 8.18
N HIS A 93 18.06 6.06 8.82
CA HIS A 93 19.23 6.96 8.83
C HIS A 93 18.79 8.33 9.39
N ARG A 94 18.53 8.36 10.71
CA ARG A 94 19.07 9.30 11.72
C ARG A 94 18.19 9.30 12.96
#